data_AF-A0A6I3XN71-F1
#
_entry.id   AF-A0A6I3XN71-F1
#
_cell.length_a   1.000
_cell.length_b   1.000
_cell.length_c   1.000
_cell.angle_alpha   90.00
_cell.angle_beta   90.00
_cell.angle_gamma   90.00
#
_symmetry.space_group_name_H-M   'P 1'
#
loop_
_entity.id
_entity.type
_entity.pdbx_description
1 polymer ?
#
loop_
_entity_poly.entity_id
_entity_poly.type
_entity_poly.pdbx_seq_one_letter_code
_entity_poly.pdbx_strand_id
1 'polypeptide(L)'
;MLKKLVAIGVLATCSLAQAEVQELKVIYQGFQSSTTQTFVPWKRFTAYFSVDDLNQDGTFSQDELVRFSMGYISYVQGGGSGSPIVSNYLTSFSYTPGSDPAFAGIFRVHDDMFPWGEEVVAGQYYSSYGSGGSTWRWTDDTKTWVLPADAPAPVPEPAQYGMLAAGLVGMLAFARRRRA
;
A
#
# COMPACT_ATOMS: atom_id res chain seq x y z
N MET A 1 27.97 11.40 -51.36
CA MET A 1 26.54 11.05 -51.23
C MET A 1 26.42 9.92 -50.23
N LEU A 2 25.92 10.27 -49.05
CA LEU A 2 25.85 9.47 -47.83
C LEU A 2 24.70 8.45 -47.93
N LYS A 3 24.99 7.15 -48.06
CA LYS A 3 23.97 6.11 -47.92
C LYS A 3 24.19 5.39 -46.59
N LYS A 4 23.46 5.87 -45.58
CA LYS A 4 23.36 5.34 -44.23
C LYS A 4 22.77 3.93 -44.29
N LEU A 5 23.52 2.92 -43.88
CA LEU A 5 22.99 1.62 -43.46
C LEU A 5 22.98 1.65 -41.93
N VAL A 6 21.82 1.97 -41.35
CA VAL A 6 21.56 1.82 -39.92
C VAL A 6 20.94 0.44 -39.75
N ALA A 7 21.70 -0.47 -39.14
CA ALA A 7 21.23 -1.79 -38.77
C ALA A 7 20.23 -1.68 -37.60
N ILE A 8 19.03 -2.22 -37.81
CA ILE A 8 17.98 -2.37 -36.81
C ILE A 8 18.37 -3.54 -35.91
N GLY A 9 18.72 -3.25 -34.66
CA GLY A 9 18.92 -4.25 -33.61
C GLY A 9 17.84 -4.08 -32.54
N VAL A 10 16.64 -4.59 -32.79
CA VAL A 10 15.60 -4.71 -31.77
C VAL A 10 15.99 -5.88 -30.88
N LEU A 11 16.64 -5.58 -29.75
CA LEU A 11 16.72 -6.49 -28.61
C LEU A 11 15.33 -6.50 -27.95
N ALA A 12 14.40 -7.24 -28.55
CA ALA A 12 13.20 -7.69 -27.85
C ALA A 12 13.62 -8.85 -26.97
N THR A 13 14.25 -8.55 -25.83
CA THR A 13 14.22 -9.47 -24.69
C THR A 13 12.78 -9.50 -24.19
N CYS A 14 11.98 -10.40 -24.76
CA CYS A 14 10.79 -10.89 -24.09
C CYS A 14 11.28 -11.55 -22.81
N SER A 15 11.35 -10.78 -21.73
CA SER A 15 11.31 -11.31 -20.39
C SER A 15 10.07 -12.19 -20.34
N LEU A 16 10.28 -13.51 -20.36
CA LEU A 16 9.30 -14.46 -19.89
C LEU A 16 9.00 -14.01 -18.47
N ALA A 17 7.92 -13.27 -18.28
CA ALA A 17 7.32 -13.04 -16.99
C ALA A 17 6.93 -14.43 -16.52
N GLN A 18 7.83 -15.07 -15.76
CA GLN A 18 7.49 -16.27 -15.04
C GLN A 18 6.36 -15.83 -14.11
N ALA A 19 5.18 -16.43 -14.28
CA ALA A 19 4.06 -16.27 -13.36
C ALA A 19 4.52 -16.84 -12.01
N GLU A 20 5.21 -15.99 -11.26
CA GLU A 20 5.72 -16.22 -9.92
C GLU A 20 4.81 -15.43 -9.00
N VAL A 21 4.44 -16.06 -7.88
CA VAL A 21 3.62 -15.43 -6.85
C VAL A 21 4.34 -14.15 -6.40
N GLN A 22 3.71 -13.00 -6.62
CA GLN A 22 4.27 -11.71 -6.24
C GLN A 22 3.86 -11.39 -4.81
N GLU A 23 4.83 -11.28 -3.91
CA GLU A 23 4.59 -10.84 -2.54
C GLU A 23 4.74 -9.33 -2.43
N LEU A 24 3.64 -8.67 -2.11
CA LEU A 24 3.51 -7.22 -2.08
C LEU A 24 2.96 -6.76 -0.73
N LYS A 25 3.19 -5.48 -0.45
CA LYS A 25 2.52 -4.77 0.63
C LYS A 25 2.10 -3.40 0.16
N VAL A 26 0.97 -2.95 0.69
CA VAL A 26 0.52 -1.57 0.58
C VAL A 26 0.57 -0.92 1.95
N ILE A 27 1.16 0.26 1.99
CA ILE A 27 1.26 1.10 3.17
C ILE A 27 0.41 2.33 2.92
N TYR A 28 -0.49 2.62 3.85
CA TYR A 28 -1.27 3.84 3.88
C TYR A 28 -0.84 4.67 5.10
N GLN A 29 -0.61 5.96 4.91
CA GLN A 29 -0.23 6.87 5.99
C GLN A 29 -0.98 8.19 5.92
N GLY A 30 -1.43 8.66 7.08
CA GLY A 30 -2.23 9.87 7.21
C GLY A 30 -3.72 9.54 7.08
N PHE A 31 -4.48 9.75 8.16
CA PHE A 31 -5.90 9.43 8.22
C PHE A 31 -6.66 10.46 9.02
N GLN A 32 -7.93 10.68 8.67
CA GLN A 32 -8.83 11.45 9.52
C GLN A 32 -9.47 10.54 10.57
N SER A 33 -9.39 10.94 11.84
CA SER A 33 -10.16 10.29 12.91
C SER A 33 -11.64 10.68 12.79
N SER A 34 -12.54 9.70 12.74
CA SER A 34 -13.99 9.98 12.70
C SER A 34 -14.50 10.56 14.03
N THR A 35 -13.79 10.30 15.15
CA THR A 35 -14.16 10.79 16.48
C THR A 35 -13.77 12.25 16.66
N THR A 36 -12.54 12.63 16.29
CA THR A 36 -12.03 13.99 16.50
C THR A 36 -12.11 14.87 15.25
N GLN A 37 -12.52 14.29 14.11
CA GLN A 37 -12.53 14.94 12.78
C GLN A 37 -11.17 15.54 12.37
N THR A 38 -10.08 15.13 13.04
CA THR A 38 -8.75 15.68 12.84
C THR A 38 -7.92 14.74 11.98
N PHE A 39 -7.15 15.30 11.04
CA PHE A 39 -6.18 14.55 10.27
C PHE A 39 -4.94 14.23 11.11
N VAL A 40 -4.55 12.95 11.11
CA VAL A 40 -3.47 12.39 11.91
C VAL A 40 -2.38 11.88 10.95
N PRO A 41 -1.34 12.67 10.66
CA PRO A 41 -0.37 12.37 9.60
C PRO A 41 0.55 11.17 9.89
N TRP A 42 0.61 10.74 11.14
CA TRP A 42 1.43 9.61 11.57
C TRP A 42 0.64 8.30 11.68
N LYS A 43 -0.70 8.34 11.60
CA LYS A 43 -1.51 7.12 11.62
C LYS A 43 -1.20 6.31 10.37
N ARG A 44 -0.96 5.01 10.53
CA ARG A 44 -0.49 4.15 9.46
C ARG A 44 -1.20 2.79 9.52
N PHE A 45 -1.56 2.29 8.35
CA PHE A 45 -2.01 0.92 8.16
C PHE A 45 -1.20 0.25 7.06
N THR A 46 -1.05 -1.06 7.15
CA THR A 46 -0.31 -1.83 6.15
C THR A 46 -1.06 -3.12 5.89
N ALA A 47 -1.28 -3.41 4.61
CA ALA A 47 -1.83 -4.68 4.16
C ALA A 47 -0.76 -5.43 3.36
N TYR A 48 -0.67 -6.73 3.57
CA TYR A 48 0.21 -7.63 2.83
C TYR A 48 -0.64 -8.51 1.95
N PHE A 49 -0.20 -8.74 0.72
CA PHE A 49 -0.91 -9.61 -0.21
C PHE A 49 0.05 -10.31 -1.15
N SER A 50 -0.31 -11.53 -1.52
CA SER A 50 0.41 -12.35 -2.49
C SER A 50 -0.53 -12.68 -3.62
N VAL A 51 -0.11 -12.41 -4.87
CA VAL A 51 -0.95 -12.56 -6.06
C VAL A 51 -0.23 -13.41 -7.11
N ASP A 52 -0.99 -14.19 -7.86
CA ASP A 52 -0.52 -15.02 -8.97
C ASP A 52 -1.35 -14.68 -10.22
N ASP A 53 -0.73 -14.11 -11.25
CA ASP A 53 -1.41 -13.69 -12.48
C ASP A 53 -1.71 -14.91 -13.36
N LEU A 54 -2.84 -15.58 -13.07
CA LEU A 54 -3.24 -16.81 -13.74
C LEU A 54 -3.70 -16.55 -15.17
N ASN A 55 -4.27 -15.37 -15.44
CA ASN A 55 -4.88 -15.02 -16.72
C ASN A 55 -3.98 -14.14 -17.62
N GLN A 56 -2.89 -13.60 -17.08
CA GLN A 56 -1.90 -12.74 -17.76
C GLN A 56 -2.46 -11.41 -18.26
N ASP A 57 -3.46 -10.84 -17.61
CA ASP A 57 -4.07 -9.56 -17.98
C ASP A 57 -3.40 -8.35 -17.29
N GLY A 58 -2.52 -8.59 -16.32
CA GLY A 58 -1.82 -7.55 -15.56
C GLY A 58 -2.68 -6.85 -14.50
N THR A 59 -3.88 -7.34 -14.22
CA THR A 59 -4.77 -6.91 -13.15
C THR A 59 -5.12 -8.09 -12.26
N PHE A 60 -4.65 -8.05 -11.02
CA PHE A 60 -4.91 -9.11 -10.06
C PHE A 60 -6.33 -8.99 -9.49
N SER A 61 -7.14 -10.01 -9.73
CA SER A 61 -8.46 -10.18 -9.16
C SER A 61 -8.42 -10.95 -7.83
N GLN A 62 -9.57 -11.10 -7.17
CA GLN A 62 -9.67 -11.90 -5.94
C GLN A 62 -9.37 -13.39 -6.15
N ASP A 63 -9.65 -13.93 -7.34
CA ASP A 63 -9.40 -15.35 -7.64
C ASP A 63 -7.88 -15.65 -7.80
N GLU A 64 -7.12 -14.62 -8.17
CA GLU A 64 -5.66 -14.61 -8.31
C GLU A 64 -4.93 -14.24 -7.01
N LEU A 65 -5.70 -13.90 -5.97
CA LEU A 65 -5.16 -13.65 -4.66
C LEU A 65 -4.83 -14.98 -3.98
N VAL A 66 -3.57 -15.15 -3.61
CA VAL A 66 -3.08 -16.32 -2.86
C VAL A 66 -3.23 -16.10 -1.36
N ARG A 67 -2.83 -14.92 -0.87
CA ARG A 67 -2.92 -14.54 0.54
C ARG A 67 -3.18 -13.05 0.69
N PHE A 68 -3.88 -12.68 1.76
CA PHE A 68 -4.03 -11.28 2.18
C PHE A 68 -4.04 -11.20 3.71
N SER A 69 -3.46 -10.13 4.26
CA SER A 69 -3.63 -9.77 5.66
C SER A 69 -3.59 -8.27 5.89
N MET A 70 -4.48 -7.78 6.74
CA MET A 70 -4.49 -6.40 7.25
C MET A 70 -5.18 -6.39 8.62
N GLY A 71 -4.45 -6.05 9.68
CA GLY A 71 -4.98 -6.19 11.04
C GLY A 71 -5.34 -7.65 11.34
N TYR A 72 -6.57 -7.89 11.79
CA TYR A 72 -7.12 -9.24 12.00
C TYR A 72 -7.79 -9.83 10.76
N ILE A 73 -7.96 -9.05 9.70
CA ILE A 73 -8.56 -9.50 8.44
C ILE A 73 -7.51 -10.31 7.70
N SER A 74 -7.85 -11.55 7.37
CA SER A 74 -6.96 -12.41 6.60
C SER A 74 -7.72 -13.30 5.63
N TYR A 75 -7.03 -13.63 4.55
CA TYR A 75 -7.52 -14.53 3.52
C TYR A 75 -6.38 -15.40 3.04
N VAL A 76 -6.68 -16.68 2.81
CA VAL A 76 -5.77 -17.66 2.23
C VAL A 76 -6.59 -18.44 1.21
N GLN A 77 -6.10 -18.50 -0.04
CA GLN A 77 -6.74 -19.24 -1.11
C GLN A 77 -6.94 -20.70 -0.71
N GLY A 78 -8.15 -21.24 -0.92
CA GLY A 78 -8.52 -22.59 -0.51
C GLY A 78 -8.66 -22.80 1.01
N GLY A 79 -8.43 -21.75 1.82
CA GLY A 79 -8.67 -21.76 3.26
C GLY A 79 -10.10 -21.37 3.60
N GLY A 80 -10.76 -22.17 4.42
CA GLY A 80 -12.02 -21.76 5.07
C GLY A 80 -11.71 -20.88 6.28
N SER A 81 -12.17 -19.64 6.29
CA SER A 81 -12.01 -18.73 7.42
C SER A 81 -13.37 -18.44 8.07
N GLY A 82 -13.79 -19.31 8.99
CA GLY A 82 -15.01 -19.09 9.75
C GLY A 82 -15.21 -20.14 10.84
N SER A 83 -15.28 -19.69 12.08
CA SER A 83 -15.86 -20.43 13.20
C SER A 83 -17.26 -19.85 13.47
N PRO A 84 -18.21 -20.57 14.09
CA PRO A 84 -19.45 -19.97 14.56
C PRO A 84 -19.23 -18.69 15.40
N ILE A 85 -18.07 -18.61 16.05
CA ILE A 85 -17.69 -17.50 16.94
C ILE A 85 -16.87 -16.43 16.21
N VAL A 86 -16.24 -16.74 15.07
CA VAL A 86 -15.35 -15.82 14.37
C VAL A 86 -15.64 -15.80 12.88
N SER A 87 -15.99 -14.63 12.36
CA SER A 87 -16.09 -14.35 10.94
C SER A 87 -14.84 -13.62 10.48
N ASN A 88 -14.18 -14.11 9.44
CA ASN A 88 -13.02 -13.45 8.86
C ASN A 88 -13.08 -13.64 7.36
N TYR A 89 -13.40 -12.57 6.63
CA TYR A 89 -13.64 -12.66 5.19
C TYR A 89 -13.02 -11.46 4.49
N LEU A 90 -12.43 -11.73 3.33
CA LEU A 90 -12.15 -10.71 2.33
C LEU A 90 -13.28 -10.73 1.31
N THR A 91 -14.03 -9.64 1.23
CA THR A 91 -15.25 -9.54 0.40
C THR A 91 -14.93 -9.16 -1.04
N SER A 92 -13.86 -8.39 -1.25
CA SER A 92 -13.40 -8.01 -2.59
C SER A 92 -11.90 -7.72 -2.57
N PHE A 93 -11.25 -7.99 -3.70
CA PHE A 93 -9.86 -7.62 -3.94
C PHE A 93 -9.67 -7.35 -5.44
N SER A 94 -8.96 -6.26 -5.76
CA SER A 94 -8.48 -5.94 -7.09
C SER A 94 -7.23 -5.05 -6.99
N TYR A 95 -6.23 -5.34 -7.80
CA TYR A 95 -5.02 -4.52 -7.87
C TYR A 95 -4.46 -4.49 -9.29
N THR A 96 -4.20 -3.30 -9.80
CA THR A 96 -3.44 -3.11 -11.04
C THR A 96 -2.12 -2.41 -10.69
N PRO A 97 -0.97 -2.91 -11.14
CA PRO A 97 0.30 -2.23 -10.96
C PRO A 97 0.23 -0.77 -11.42
N GLY A 98 0.60 0.15 -10.53
CA GLY A 98 0.51 1.59 -10.76
C GLY A 98 -0.78 2.26 -10.27
N SER A 99 -1.78 1.51 -9.80
CA SER A 99 -2.93 2.04 -9.07
C SER A 99 -2.86 1.72 -7.58
N ASP A 100 -3.78 2.30 -6.80
CA ASP A 100 -3.99 1.87 -5.41
C ASP A 100 -4.78 0.55 -5.40
N PRO A 101 -4.43 -0.42 -4.53
CA PRO A 101 -5.22 -1.64 -4.35
C PRO A 101 -6.62 -1.31 -3.81
N ALA A 102 -7.64 -1.93 -4.40
CA ALA A 102 -9.01 -1.88 -3.94
C ALA A 102 -9.35 -3.20 -3.23
N PHE A 103 -9.72 -3.13 -1.96
CA PHE A 103 -10.15 -4.30 -1.22
C PHE A 103 -11.15 -3.93 -0.13
N ALA A 104 -11.98 -4.89 0.25
CA ALA A 104 -12.86 -4.79 1.38
C ALA A 104 -12.85 -6.09 2.16
N GLY A 105 -12.86 -5.99 3.48
CA GLY A 105 -12.80 -7.17 4.33
C GLY A 105 -13.32 -6.89 5.72
N ILE A 106 -13.64 -7.97 6.42
CA ILE A 106 -14.26 -7.92 7.72
C ILE A 106 -13.78 -9.04 8.62
N PHE A 107 -13.50 -8.68 9.85
CA PHE A 107 -13.21 -9.58 10.94
C PHE A 107 -14.20 -9.31 12.07
N ARG A 108 -14.88 -10.33 12.59
CA ARG A 108 -15.84 -10.21 13.69
C ARG A 108 -15.68 -11.37 14.65
N VAL A 109 -15.64 -11.06 15.94
CA VAL A 109 -15.86 -12.03 17.01
C VAL A 109 -17.30 -11.87 17.51
N HIS A 110 -18.08 -12.94 17.35
CA HIS A 110 -19.46 -13.07 17.79
C HIS A 110 -19.47 -13.62 19.23
N ASP A 111 -19.09 -12.77 20.17
CA ASP A 111 -19.23 -13.02 21.61
C ASP A 111 -20.42 -12.19 22.14
N ASP A 112 -21.28 -12.81 22.94
CA ASP A 112 -22.50 -12.17 23.44
C ASP A 112 -22.22 -11.04 24.45
N MET A 113 -21.08 -11.11 25.16
CA MET A 113 -20.71 -10.13 26.18
C MET A 113 -19.73 -9.08 25.65
N PHE A 114 -18.82 -9.48 24.76
CA PHE A 114 -17.72 -8.64 24.28
C PHE A 114 -17.50 -8.77 22.76
N PRO A 115 -18.50 -8.41 21.93
CA PRO A 115 -18.32 -8.42 20.49
C PRO A 115 -17.29 -7.37 20.09
N TRP A 116 -16.36 -7.76 19.23
CA TRP A 116 -15.36 -6.86 18.67
C TRP A 116 -14.98 -7.28 17.26
N GLY A 117 -14.37 -6.38 16.53
CA GLY A 117 -13.96 -6.69 15.17
C GLY A 117 -13.39 -5.50 14.42
N GLU A 118 -13.10 -5.75 13.16
CA GLU A 118 -12.51 -4.79 12.23
C GLU A 118 -13.21 -4.87 10.88
N GLU A 119 -13.36 -3.73 10.23
CA GLU A 119 -13.90 -3.62 8.89
C GLU A 119 -13.05 -2.62 8.11
N VAL A 120 -12.71 -2.98 6.88
CA VAL A 120 -11.95 -2.10 5.99
C VAL A 120 -12.60 -2.05 4.63
N VAL A 121 -12.65 -0.84 4.09
CA VAL A 121 -12.91 -0.57 2.68
C VAL A 121 -11.80 0.38 2.23
N ALA A 122 -10.84 -0.15 1.47
CA ALA A 122 -9.67 0.59 1.02
C ALA A 122 -10.10 1.87 0.27
N GLY A 123 -9.43 2.98 0.58
CA GLY A 123 -9.78 4.29 0.02
C GLY A 123 -11.01 4.96 0.68
N GLN A 124 -11.70 4.31 1.62
CA GLN A 124 -12.83 4.89 2.34
C GLN A 124 -12.57 4.93 3.85
N TYR A 125 -12.54 3.77 4.50
CA TYR A 125 -12.39 3.71 5.95
C TYR A 125 -11.80 2.39 6.47
N TYR A 126 -11.28 2.47 7.68
CA TYR A 126 -10.88 1.36 8.52
C TYR A 126 -11.54 1.59 9.87
N SER A 127 -12.34 0.64 10.31
CA SER A 127 -13.08 0.74 11.56
C SER A 127 -12.75 -0.46 12.43
N SER A 128 -12.40 -0.20 13.69
CA SER A 128 -12.44 -1.19 14.75
C SER A 128 -13.64 -0.90 15.66
N TYR A 129 -14.33 -1.94 16.10
CA TYR A 129 -15.44 -1.83 17.05
C TYR A 129 -15.24 -2.79 18.23
N GLY A 130 -15.94 -2.51 19.33
CA GLY A 130 -15.71 -3.11 20.64
C GLY A 130 -15.20 -2.06 21.64
N SER A 131 -14.58 -2.51 22.73
CA SER A 131 -14.03 -1.59 23.73
C SER A 131 -12.86 -0.78 23.14
N GLY A 132 -13.01 0.55 23.07
CA GLY A 132 -11.99 1.43 22.49
C GLY A 132 -11.92 1.42 20.96
N GLY A 133 -12.99 0.99 20.28
CA GLY A 133 -13.09 1.04 18.82
C GLY A 133 -12.83 2.43 18.23
N SER A 134 -12.30 2.47 17.02
CA SER A 134 -11.97 3.71 16.32
C SER A 134 -12.20 3.58 14.82
N THR A 135 -12.69 4.65 14.19
CA THR A 135 -12.86 4.71 12.74
C THR A 135 -11.94 5.75 12.13
N TRP A 136 -11.14 5.31 11.17
CA TRP A 136 -10.17 6.12 10.43
C TRP A 136 -10.61 6.20 8.98
N ARG A 137 -10.62 7.40 8.41
CA ARG A 137 -11.02 7.64 7.03
C ARG A 137 -9.81 8.02 6.19
N TRP A 138 -9.75 7.46 4.99
CA TRP A 138 -8.86 7.93 3.95
C TRP A 138 -9.27 9.35 3.58
N THR A 139 -8.31 10.18 3.24
CA THR A 139 -8.52 11.53 2.70
C THR A 139 -7.62 11.73 1.48
N ASP A 140 -7.80 12.83 0.77
CA ASP A 140 -6.91 13.20 -0.35
C ASP A 140 -5.44 13.41 0.09
N ASP A 141 -5.21 13.64 1.39
CA ASP A 141 -3.88 13.75 2.00
C ASP A 141 -3.28 12.40 2.42
N THR A 142 -4.04 11.30 2.35
CA THR A 142 -3.55 9.96 2.65
C THR A 142 -2.52 9.55 1.59
N LYS A 143 -1.33 9.17 2.04
CA LYS A 143 -0.26 8.69 1.18
C LYS A 143 -0.30 7.18 1.08
N THR A 144 -0.24 6.68 -0.16
CA THR A 144 -0.20 5.24 -0.46
C THR A 144 1.16 4.88 -1.06
N TRP A 145 1.72 3.74 -0.64
CA TRP A 145 2.88 3.13 -1.29
C TRP A 145 2.65 1.64 -1.45
N VAL A 146 2.77 1.14 -2.67
CA VAL A 146 2.79 -0.30 -2.95
C VAL A 146 4.22 -0.71 -3.25
N LEU A 147 4.70 -1.72 -2.54
CA LEU A 147 6.10 -2.16 -2.57
C LEU A 147 6.16 -3.69 -2.48
N PRO A 148 7.28 -4.32 -2.88
CA PRO A 148 7.57 -5.70 -2.51
C PRO A 148 7.48 -5.91 -0.99
N ALA A 149 7.00 -7.07 -0.55
CA ALA A 149 6.78 -7.37 0.86
C ALA A 149 8.04 -7.16 1.72
N ASP A 150 9.22 -7.51 1.18
CA ASP A 150 10.52 -7.38 1.85
C ASP A 150 11.14 -5.98 1.79
N ALA A 151 10.60 -5.07 0.95
CA ALA A 151 11.18 -3.75 0.78
C ALA A 151 11.05 -2.91 2.07
N PRO A 152 12.04 -2.09 2.43
CA PRO A 152 11.89 -1.22 3.60
C PRO A 152 10.73 -0.24 3.41
N ALA A 153 10.04 0.06 4.49
CA ALA A 153 9.00 1.08 4.47
C ALA A 153 9.58 2.45 4.10
N PRO A 154 8.87 3.28 3.32
CA PRO A 154 9.28 4.65 3.08
C PRO A 154 9.37 5.38 4.42
N VAL A 155 10.54 5.94 4.71
CA VAL A 155 10.74 6.78 5.89
C VAL A 155 10.45 8.21 5.44
N PRO A 156 9.54 8.94 6.09
CA PRO A 156 9.38 10.36 5.82
C PRO A 156 10.69 11.06 6.20
N GLU A 157 11.49 11.47 5.22
CA GLU A 157 12.72 12.21 5.50
C GLU A 157 12.36 13.57 6.10
N PRO A 158 12.82 13.91 7.32
CA PRO A 158 12.61 15.23 7.88
C PRO A 158 13.55 16.21 7.16
N ALA A 159 12.99 17.11 6.35
CA ALA A 159 13.61 18.38 5.94
C ALA A 159 15.07 18.32 5.41
N GLN A 160 15.57 17.18 4.92
CA GLN A 160 16.95 17.05 4.47
C GLN A 160 17.24 17.95 3.26
N TYR A 161 16.25 18.16 2.39
CA TYR A 161 16.32 19.17 1.33
C TYR A 161 16.42 20.60 1.86
N GLY A 162 15.84 20.89 3.03
CA GLY A 162 15.98 22.20 3.68
C GLY A 162 17.40 22.45 4.17
N MET A 163 18.06 21.44 4.74
CA MET A 163 19.46 21.55 5.16
C MET A 163 20.43 21.56 3.98
N LEU A 164 20.14 20.82 2.91
CA LEU A 164 20.90 20.88 1.65
C LEU A 164 20.79 22.28 1.02
N ALA A 165 19.58 22.84 0.94
CA ALA A 165 19.34 24.19 0.42
C ALA A 165 20.02 25.26 1.29
N ALA A 166 19.93 25.15 2.62
CA ALA A 166 20.61 26.04 3.55
C ALA A 166 22.14 25.97 3.41
N GLY A 167 22.69 24.76 3.24
CA GLY A 167 24.11 24.54 2.98
C GLY A 167 24.58 25.18 1.68
N LEU A 168 23.81 25.03 0.58
CA LEU A 168 24.10 25.63 -0.72
C LEU A 168 24.04 27.16 -0.70
N VAL A 169 23.02 27.74 -0.05
CA VAL A 169 22.91 29.20 0.13
C VAL A 169 24.06 29.75 0.98
N GLY A 170 24.44 29.05 2.04
CA GLY A 170 25.58 29.40 2.88
C GLY A 170 26.91 29.41 2.12
N MET A 171 27.17 28.38 1.30
CA MET A 171 28.39 28.32 0.47
C MET A 171 28.43 29.42 -0.59
N LEU A 172 27.31 29.71 -1.27
CA LEU A 172 27.23 30.78 -2.26
C LEU A 172 27.45 32.17 -1.63
N ALA A 173 26.89 32.41 -0.43
CA ALA A 173 27.12 33.65 0.30
C ALA A 173 28.59 33.82 0.72
N PHE A 174 29.24 32.74 1.17
CA PHE A 174 30.65 32.77 1.57
C PHE A 174 31.59 32.95 0.37
N ALA A 175 31.29 32.33 -0.77
CA ALA A 175 32.06 32.48 -2.00
C ALA A 175 31.97 33.91 -2.58
N ARG A 176 30.80 34.56 -2.48
CA ARG A 176 30.61 35.96 -2.90
C ARG A 176 31.42 36.93 -2.04
N ARG A 177 31.52 36.65 -0.74
CA ARG A 177 32.23 37.50 0.23
C ARG A 177 33.76 37.42 0.12
N ARG A 178 34.31 36.40 -0.55
CA ARG A 178 35.76 36.26 -0.85
C ARG A 178 36.18 36.86 -2.19
N ARG A 179 35.23 37.34 -3.00
CA ARG A 179 35.47 37.98 -4.31
C ARG A 179 35.25 39.50 -4.30
N ALA A 180 34.78 40.06 -3.18
CA ALA A 180 34.78 41.50 -2.89
C ALA A 180 35.92 41.80 -1.92
#